data_AF-A0AA92S602-F1
#
_entry.id   AF-A0AA92S602-F1
#
_cell.length_a   1.000
_cell.length_b   1.000
_cell.length_c   1.000
_cell.angle_alpha   90.00
_cell.angle_beta   90.00
_cell.angle_gamma   90.00
#
_symmetry.space_group_name_H-M   'P 1'
#
loop_
_entity.id
_entity.type
_entity.pdbx_description
1 polymer ?
#
loop_
_entity_poly.entity_id
_entity_poly.type
_entity_poly.pdbx_seq_one_letter_code
_entity_poly.pdbx_strand_id
1 'polypeptide(L)' 'MKRITFTTPEELIQHCQSEEVSLVVEYRDDVNKQRQVILTGEQLAEAKTYLDFSKSEAYYRKDGLFYEVIAGWK' A
#
# COMPACT_ATOMS: atom_id res chain seq x y z
N MET A 1 -4.49 -3.01 15.63
CA MET A 1 -4.11 -3.09 14.21
C MET A 1 -5.23 -3.77 13.46
N LYS A 2 -5.80 -3.11 12.44
CA LYS A 2 -6.87 -3.68 11.62
C LYS A 2 -6.26 -4.14 10.30
N ARG A 3 -6.74 -5.27 9.77
CA ARG A 3 -6.40 -5.75 8.43
C ARG A 3 -7.55 -5.44 7.49
N ILE A 4 -7.23 -4.92 6.32
CA ILE A 4 -8.18 -4.73 5.23
C ILE A 4 -7.62 -5.43 3.99
N THR A 5 -8.46 -6.20 3.33
CA THR A 5 -8.09 -6.90 2.10
C THR A 5 -8.76 -6.21 0.93
N PHE A 6 -7.99 -5.93 -0.10
CA PHE A 6 -8.48 -5.40 -1.37
C PHE A 6 -8.29 -6.47 -2.43
N THR A 7 -9.29 -6.64 -3.29
CA THR A 7 -9.28 -7.69 -4.32
C THR A 7 -8.64 -7.22 -5.62
N THR A 8 -8.55 -5.90 -5.82
CA THR A 8 -7.88 -5.28 -6.96
C THR A 8 -7.04 -4.06 -6.53
N PRO A 9 -5.98 -3.71 -7.29
CA PRO A 9 -5.23 -2.48 -7.06
C PRO A 9 -6.12 -1.23 -7.14
N GLU A 10 -7.09 -1.22 -8.04
CA GLU A 10 -8.00 -0.10 -8.27
C GLU A 10 -8.86 0.18 -7.03
N GLU A 11 -9.36 -0.87 -6.36
CA GLU A 11 -10.08 -0.73 -5.07
C GLU A 11 -9.22 -0.07 -4.00
N LEU A 12 -7.95 -0.48 -3.88
CA LEU A 12 -7.01 0.10 -2.92
C LEU A 12 -6.74 1.59 -3.25
N ILE A 13 -6.50 1.91 -4.52
CA ILE A 13 -6.23 3.28 -4.96
C ILE A 13 -7.43 4.18 -4.67
N GLN A 14 -8.63 3.74 -5.08
CA GLN A 14 -9.86 4.49 -4.87
C GLN A 14 -10.15 4.68 -3.38
N HIS A 15 -9.90 3.65 -2.55
CA HIS A 15 -10.04 3.75 -1.10
C HIS A 15 -9.09 4.79 -0.51
N CYS A 16 -7.79 4.73 -0.84
CA CYS A 16 -6.82 5.70 -0.33
C CYS A 16 -7.13 7.14 -0.75
N GLN A 17 -7.62 7.34 -1.99
CA GLN A 17 -8.06 8.65 -2.47
C GLN A 17 -9.32 9.15 -1.75
N SER A 18 -10.33 8.30 -1.61
CA SER A 18 -11.60 8.65 -0.98
C SER A 18 -11.45 9.00 0.50
N GLU A 19 -10.55 8.28 1.18
CA GLU A 19 -10.27 8.46 2.59
C GLU A 19 -9.19 9.51 2.86
N GLU A 20 -8.62 10.10 1.80
CA GLU A 20 -7.52 11.08 1.83
C GLU A 20 -6.32 10.60 2.67
N VAL A 21 -5.95 9.33 2.54
CA VAL A 21 -4.84 8.70 3.29
C VAL A 21 -3.64 8.40 2.41
N SER A 22 -2.44 8.54 2.99
CA SER A 22 -1.20 8.08 2.36
C SER A 22 -1.05 6.56 2.49
N LEU A 23 -0.71 5.89 1.40
CA LEU A 23 -0.34 4.47 1.42
C LEU A 23 1.17 4.35 1.61
N VAL A 24 1.59 3.66 2.67
CA VAL A 24 2.99 3.29 2.88
C VAL A 24 3.21 1.87 2.38
N VAL A 25 4.25 1.66 1.57
CA VAL A 25 4.65 0.33 1.10
C VAL A 25 6.11 0.10 1.46
N GLU A 26 6.36 -0.94 2.25
CA GLU A 26 7.69 -1.48 2.52
C GLU A 26 7.94 -2.65 1.57
N TYR A 27 9.13 -2.75 0.99
CA TYR A 27 9.47 -3.81 0.04
C TYR A 27 10.97 -4.07 0.00
N ARG A 28 11.39 -5.14 -0.67
CA ARG A 28 12.80 -5.38 -1.02
C ARG A 28 13.06 -5.07 -2.49
N ASP A 29 14.06 -4.24 -2.75
CA ASP A 29 14.51 -3.93 -4.11
C ASP A 29 15.31 -5.09 -4.73
N ASP A 30 15.76 -4.92 -5.98
CA ASP A 30 16.49 -5.95 -6.74
C ASP A 30 17.83 -6.34 -6.11
N VAL A 31 18.40 -5.49 -5.26
CA VAL A 31 19.63 -5.78 -4.50
C VAL A 31 19.31 -6.31 -3.09
N ASN A 32 18.08 -6.75 -2.86
CA ASN A 32 17.56 -7.31 -1.61
C ASN A 32 17.65 -6.34 -0.41
N LYS A 33 17.70 -5.03 -0.67
CA LYS A 33 17.69 -3.99 0.36
C LYS A 33 16.26 -3.58 0.70
N GLN A 34 15.98 -3.41 1.98
CA GLN A 34 14.67 -2.92 2.44
C GLN A 34 14.49 -1.45 2.07
N ARG A 35 13.34 -1.15 1.46
CA ARG A 35 12.92 0.17 1.03
C ARG A 35 11.51 0.45 1.55
N GLN A 36 11.20 1.73 1.65
CA GLN A 36 9.87 2.21 1.98
C GLN A 36 9.54 3.36 1.04
N VAL A 37 8.31 3.37 0.53
CA VAL A 37 7.73 4.48 -0.22
C VAL A 37 6.42 4.92 0.43
N ILE A 38 6.12 6.21 0.33
CA ILE A 38 4.84 6.78 0.75
C ILE A 38 4.18 7.34 -0.50
N LEU A 39 2.99 6.85 -0.82
CA LEU A 39 2.24 7.21 -2.01
C LEU A 39 1.05 8.08 -1.59
N THR A 40 0.91 9.23 -2.24
CA THR A 40 -0.20 10.18 -2.04
C THR A 40 -0.70 10.71 -3.38
N GLY A 41 -1.98 11.11 -3.43
CA GLY A 41 -2.58 11.72 -4.61
C GLY A 41 -2.38 10.87 -5.87
N GLU A 42 -1.75 11.45 -6.89
CA GLU A 42 -1.49 10.78 -8.17
C GLU A 42 -0.49 9.61 -8.05
N GLN A 43 0.41 9.64 -7.06
CA GLN A 43 1.39 8.56 -6.85
C GLN A 43 0.74 7.24 -6.42
N LEU A 44 -0.51 7.28 -5.94
CA LEU A 44 -1.26 6.06 -5.62
C LEU A 44 -1.41 5.15 -6.84
N ALA A 45 -1.39 5.68 -8.07
CA ALA A 45 -1.40 4.89 -9.29
C ALA A 45 -0.21 3.90 -9.39
N GLU A 46 0.90 4.17 -8.70
CA GLU A 46 2.07 3.28 -8.65
C GLU A 46 1.96 2.17 -7.59
N ALA A 47 0.88 2.14 -6.79
CA ALA A 47 0.73 1.20 -5.66
C ALA A 47 0.91 -0.27 -6.09
N LYS A 48 0.35 -0.66 -7.24
CA LYS A 48 0.52 -2.01 -7.80
C LYS A 48 2.00 -2.35 -8.01
N THR A 49 2.76 -1.43 -8.61
CA THR A 49 4.19 -1.62 -8.90
C THR A 49 4.98 -1.90 -7.62
N TYR A 50 4.77 -1.11 -6.57
CA TYR A 50 5.49 -1.31 -5.30
C TYR A 50 5.03 -2.56 -4.56
N LEU A 51 3.74 -2.87 -4.64
CA LEU A 51 3.17 -4.08 -4.06
C LEU A 51 3.63 -5.33 -4.81
N ASP A 52 4.01 -5.29 -6.08
CA ASP A 52 4.51 -6.46 -6.81
C ASP A 52 5.95 -6.86 -6.44
N PHE A 53 6.69 -6.01 -5.70
CA PHE A 53 8.02 -6.36 -5.20
C PHE A 53 7.99 -7.51 -4.17
N SER A 54 9.15 -8.15 -4.01
CA SER A 54 9.35 -9.23 -3.05
C SER A 54 9.21 -8.74 -1.61
N LYS A 55 8.54 -9.54 -0.78
CA LYS A 55 8.28 -9.25 0.64
C LYS A 55 7.67 -7.86 0.86
N SER A 56 6.80 -7.45 -0.06
CA SER A 56 6.05 -6.21 0.07
C SER A 56 5.06 -6.28 1.24
N GLU A 57 5.01 -5.24 2.06
CA GLU A 57 3.99 -5.01 3.08
C GLU A 57 3.43 -3.60 2.88
N ALA A 58 2.13 -3.41 3.06
CA ALA A 58 1.53 -2.09 2.90
C ALA A 58 0.59 -1.75 4.06
N TYR A 59 0.49 -0.46 4.34
CA TYR A 59 -0.36 0.06 5.39
C TYR A 59 -0.68 1.53 5.19
N TYR A 60 -1.74 1.99 5.86
CA TYR A 60 -2.03 3.41 6.01
C TYR A 60 -2.45 3.72 7.45
N ARG A 61 -2.47 5.01 7.79
CA ARG A 61 -2.98 5.50 9.07
C ARG A 61 -4.18 6.39 8.85
N LYS A 62 -5.22 6.19 9.64
CA LYS A 62 -6.41 7.04 9.68
C LYS A 62 -6.87 7.16 11.13
N ASP A 63 -7.12 8.38 11.60
CA ASP A 63 -7.63 8.66 12.95
C ASP A 63 -6.81 8.01 14.08
N GLY A 64 -5.49 8.03 13.95
CA GLY A 64 -4.57 7.39 14.90
C GLY A 64 -4.55 5.86 14.89
N LEU A 65 -5.35 5.23 14.02
CA LEU A 65 -5.39 3.79 13.83
C LEU A 65 -4.52 3.34 12.66
N PHE A 66 -3.90 2.17 12.83
CA PHE A 66 -3.09 1.51 11.82
C PHE A 66 -3.89 0.44 11.08
N TYR A 67 -3.89 0.52 9.76
CA TYR A 67 -4.55 -0.40 8.85
C TYR A 67 -3.52 -1.08 7.97
N GLU A 68 -3.34 -2.39 8.16
CA GLU A 68 -2.56 -3.25 7.30
C GLU A 68 -3.36 -3.59 6.03
N VAL A 69 -2.74 -3.40 4.89
CA VAL A 69 -3.32 -3.64 3.56
C VAL A 69 -2.86 -4.99 3.06
N ILE A 70 -3.82 -5.89 2.84
CA ILE A 70 -3.61 -7.19 2.23
C ILE A 70 -4.00 -7.10 0.75
N ALA A 71 -3.01 -7.23 -0.13
CA ALA A 71 -3.20 -7.32 -1.58
C ALA A 71 -3.73 -8.70 -1.95
N GLY A 72 -5.04 -8.85 -2.10
CA GLY A 72 -5.73 -10.12 -2.39
C GLY A 72 -5.65 -10.59 -3.84
N TRP A 73 -5.06 -9.78 -4.73
CA TRP A 73 -4.83 -10.12 -6.14
C TRP A 73 -3.51 -10.85 -6.42
N LYS A 74 -2.72 -11.11 -5.37
CA LYS A 74 -1.45 -11.84 -5.48
C LYS A 74 -1.65 -13.35 -5.50
#